data_AF-A0A833DUJ8-F1
#
_entry.id   AF-A0A833DUJ8-F1
#
_cell.length_a   1.000
_cell.length_b   1.000
_cell.length_c   1.000
_cell.angle_alpha   90.00
_cell.angle_beta   90.00
_cell.angle_gamma   90.00
#
_symmetry.space_group_name_H-M   'P 1'
#
loop_
_entity.id
_entity.type
_entity.pdbx_description
1 polymer ?
#
loop_
_entity_poly.entity_id
_entity_poly.type
_entity_poly.pdbx_seq_one_letter_code
_entity_poly.pdbx_strand_id
1 'polypeptide(L)' 'MTSRKIVIRLVGFYGDKHVRELEIHDEVKVKDIVGRVLDNVDEVMVICGSKQLYLDDIVPYDCRELDIYPLASGGM' A
#
# COMPACT_ATOMS: atom_id res chain seq x y z
N MET A 1 -15.87 0.35 16.03
CA MET A 1 -14.91 0.44 14.93
C MET A 1 -13.55 0.62 15.54
N THR A 2 -12.66 -0.36 15.37
CA THR A 2 -11.29 -0.26 15.88
C THR A 2 -10.45 0.39 14.79
N SER A 3 -9.63 1.36 15.16
CA SER A 3 -8.62 1.92 14.27
C SER A 3 -7.23 1.42 14.69
N ARG A 4 -6.34 1.31 13.71
CA ARG A 4 -4.94 0.94 13.94
C ARG A 4 -4.03 1.71 13.02
N LYS A 5 -2.78 1.91 13.46
CA LYS A 5 -1.74 2.53 12.66
C LYS A 5 -1.03 1.48 11.80
N ILE A 6 -0.73 1.86 10.57
CA ILE A 6 0.06 1.09 9.62
C ILE A 6 1.12 1.98 8.98
N VAL A 7 2.30 1.43 8.74
CA VAL A 7 3.39 2.09 8.03
C VAL A 7 3.30 1.73 6.55
N ILE A 8 3.35 2.73 5.67
CA ILE A 8 3.35 2.56 4.23
C ILE A 8 4.72 2.98 3.71
N ARG A 9 5.38 2.10 2.97
CA ARG A 9 6.67 2.36 2.34
C ARG A 9 6.50 2.37 0.83
N LEU A 10 6.84 3.50 0.21
CA LEU A 10 6.87 3.66 -1.23
C LEU A 10 8.26 3.30 -1.72
N VAL A 11 8.42 2.07 -2.22
CA VAL A 11 9.71 1.52 -2.63
C VAL A 11 9.86 1.68 -4.14
N GLY A 12 10.95 2.30 -4.59
CA GLY A 12 11.21 2.52 -6.03
C GLY A 12 10.47 3.72 -6.65
N PHE A 13 9.71 4.49 -5.85
CA PHE A 13 9.16 5.78 -6.27
C PHE A 13 10.22 6.89 -6.14
N TYR A 14 10.34 7.76 -7.14
CA TYR A 14 11.29 8.89 -7.09
C TYR A 14 10.72 10.06 -6.27
N GLY A 15 11.42 10.53 -5.22
CA GLY A 15 11.06 11.72 -4.43
C GLY A 15 11.32 11.59 -2.91
N ASP A 16 11.09 12.66 -2.14
CA ASP A 16 11.56 12.79 -0.74
C ASP A 16 10.74 12.06 0.35
N LYS A 17 9.58 11.46 0.04
CA LYS A 17 8.71 10.84 1.07
C LYS A 17 8.46 9.36 0.81
N HIS A 18 9.43 8.55 1.25
CA HIS A 18 9.44 7.10 1.09
C HIS A 18 8.59 6.35 2.13
N VAL A 19 8.21 7.00 3.24
CA VAL A 19 7.46 6.37 4.33
C VAL A 19 6.32 7.27 4.81
N ARG A 20 5.14 6.70 5.03
CA ARG A 20 3.96 7.38 5.59
C ARG A 20 3.33 6.53 6.68
N GLU A 21 2.82 7.16 7.73
CA GLU A 21 1.97 6.49 8.72
C GLU A 21 0.51 6.83 8.43
N LEU A 22 -0.35 5.81 8.40
CA LEU A 22 -1.79 5.98 8.22
C LEU A 22 -2.54 5.32 9.36
N GLU A 23 -3.65 5.95 9.76
CA GLU A 23 -4.66 5.32 10.59
C GLU A 23 -5.74 4.71 9.69
N ILE A 24 -5.99 3.42 9.89
CA ILE A 24 -6.91 2.61 9.09
C ILE A 24 -7.91 1.90 9.99
N HIS A 25 -9.09 1.62 9.46
CA HIS A 25 -10.11 0.84 10.14
C HIS A 25 -10.03 -0.63 9.73
N ASP A 26 -10.69 -1.46 10.53
CA ASP A 26 -10.98 -2.83 10.14
C ASP A 26 -11.73 -2.83 8.79
N GLU A 27 -11.44 -3.80 7.93
CA GLU A 27 -12.06 -3.97 6.59
C GLU A 27 -11.64 -2.95 5.51
N VAL A 28 -10.58 -2.16 5.71
CA VAL A 28 -10.05 -1.30 4.65
C VAL A 28 -9.49 -2.12 3.48
N LYS A 29 -9.81 -1.73 2.24
CA LYS A 29 -9.23 -2.35 1.05
C LYS A 29 -7.88 -1.77 0.71
N VAL A 30 -7.02 -2.58 0.09
CA VAL A 30 -5.69 -2.17 -0.35
C VAL A 30 -5.75 -0.96 -1.29
N LYS A 31 -6.67 -0.95 -2.27
CA LYS A 31 -6.84 0.18 -3.20
C LYS A 31 -7.12 1.51 -2.52
N ASP A 32 -7.84 1.50 -1.41
CA ASP A 32 -8.16 2.72 -0.66
C ASP A 32 -6.91 3.27 0.03
N ILE A 33 -5.99 2.39 0.44
CA ILE A 33 -4.68 2.78 0.97
C ILE A 33 -3.81 3.35 -0.14
N VAL A 34 -3.71 2.64 -1.27
CA VAL A 34 -2.89 3.06 -2.42
C VAL A 34 -3.34 4.43 -2.91
N GLY A 35 -4.65 4.64 -3.12
CA GLY A 35 -5.19 5.93 -3.57
C GLY A 35 -5.01 7.09 -2.58
N ARG A 36 -4.71 6.82 -1.30
CA ARG A 36 -4.36 7.87 -0.32
C ARG A 36 -2.91 8.32 -0.41
N VAL A 37 -2.03 7.47 -0.95
CA VAL A 37 -0.57 7.70 -0.94
C VAL A 37 0.01 7.92 -2.34
N LEU A 38 -0.69 7.46 -3.38
CA LEU A 38 -0.35 7.62 -4.78
C LEU A 38 -1.54 8.21 -5.54
N ASP A 39 -1.25 9.14 -6.45
CA ASP A 39 -2.26 9.76 -7.31
C ASP A 39 -2.73 8.82 -8.45
N ASN A 40 -2.00 7.73 -8.69
CA ASN A 40 -2.27 6.75 -9.76
C ASN A 40 -2.20 5.33 -9.20
N VAL A 41 -3.28 4.57 -9.32
CA VAL A 41 -3.53 3.33 -8.54
C VAL A 41 -3.30 2.05 -9.36
N ASP A 42 -3.22 2.19 -10.69
CA ASP A 42 -3.50 1.06 -11.60
C ASP A 42 -2.31 0.11 -11.83
N GLU A 43 -1.09 0.47 -11.41
CA GLU A 43 0.11 -0.32 -11.70
C GLU A 43 1.06 -0.40 -10.49
N VAL A 44 0.59 -1.02 -9.40
CA VAL A 44 1.43 -1.26 -8.22
C VAL A 44 1.37 -2.69 -7.72
N MET A 45 2.48 -3.14 -7.15
CA MET A 45 2.55 -4.35 -6.36
C MET A 45 2.57 -3.97 -4.88
N VAL A 46 1.67 -4.55 -4.10
CA VAL A 46 1.56 -4.30 -2.66
C VAL A 46 1.95 -5.56 -1.89
N ILE A 47 2.92 -5.42 -0.99
CA ILE A 47 3.43 -6.50 -0.14
C ILE A 47 3.16 -6.17 1.32
N CYS A 48 2.64 -7.14 2.05
CA CYS A 48 2.61 -7.14 3.50
C CYS A 48 3.54 -8.24 4.04
N GLY A 49 4.67 -7.87 4.62
CA GLY A 49 5.68 -8.83 5.06
C GLY A 49 6.21 -9.67 3.88
N SER A 50 5.84 -10.94 3.82
CA SER A 50 6.20 -11.85 2.71
C SER A 50 5.04 -12.19 1.77
N LYS A 51 3.87 -11.59 1.97
CA LYS A 51 2.65 -11.90 1.21
C LYS A 51 2.30 -10.74 0.29
N GLN A 52 2.12 -11.03 -0.99
CA GLN A 52 1.53 -10.09 -1.94
C GLN A 52 0.02 -9.98 -1.70
N LEU A 53 -0.49 -8.74 -1.75
CA LEU A 53 -1.90 -8.41 -1.66
C LEU A 53 -2.37 -7.80 -2.99
N TYR A 54 -3.60 -8.09 -3.36
CA TYR A 54 -4.27 -7.47 -4.51
C TYR A 54 -5.04 -6.22 -4.08
N LEU A 55 -5.32 -5.33 -5.04
CA LEU A 55 -5.99 -4.04 -4.78
C LEU A 55 -7.39 -4.19 -4.15
N ASP A 56 -8.11 -5.27 -4.45
CA ASP A 56 -9.43 -5.54 -3.89
C ASP A 56 -9.40 -6.34 -2.57
N ASP A 57 -8.22 -6.79 -2.14
CA ASP A 57 -8.07 -7.49 -0.85
C ASP A 57 -8.29 -6.52 0.32
N ILE A 58 -8.79 -7.07 1.44
CA ILE A 58 -8.79 -6.38 2.72
C ILE A 58 -7.38 -6.46 3.32
N VAL A 59 -6.89 -5.33 3.87
CA VAL A 59 -5.58 -5.30 4.54
C VAL A 59 -5.63 -6.20 5.79
N PRO A 60 -4.80 -7.25 5.88
CA PRO A 60 -4.81 -8.17 7.02
C PRO A 60 -4.57 -7.46 8.35
N TYR A 61 -5.30 -7.86 9.41
CA TYR A 61 -5.26 -7.19 10.71
C TYR A 61 -3.87 -7.20 11.39
N ASP A 62 -3.06 -8.23 11.10
CA ASP A 62 -1.69 -8.38 11.57
C ASP A 62 -0.67 -7.59 10.72
N CYS A 63 -1.09 -7.07 9.57
CA CYS A 63 -0.24 -6.29 8.68
C CYS A 63 0.12 -4.92 9.26
N ARG A 64 1.34 -4.73 9.75
CA ARG A 64 1.79 -3.45 10.33
C ARG A 64 2.55 -2.55 9.36
N GLU A 65 3.02 -3.12 8.26
CA GLU A 65 3.79 -2.43 7.23
C GLU A 65 3.32 -2.91 5.85
N LEU A 66 3.10 -1.97 4.94
CA LEU A 66 2.85 -2.23 3.52
C LEU A 66 3.96 -1.61 2.69
N ASP A 67 4.65 -2.45 1.93
CA ASP A 67 5.55 -1.99 0.88
C ASP A 67 4.75 -1.90 -0.43
N ILE A 68 4.82 -0.75 -1.08
CA ILE A 68 4.21 -0.51 -2.39
C ILE A 68 5.34 -0.28 -3.38
N TYR A 69 5.33 -1.05 -4.46
CA TYR A 69 6.30 -0.97 -5.55
C TYR A 69 5.58 -0.54 -6.82
N PRO A 70 6.16 0.35 -7.65
CA PRO A 70 5.64 0.58 -8.98
C PRO A 70 5.85 -0.70 -9.81
N LEU A 71 4.82 -1.14 -10.52
CA LEU A 71 5.02 -2.14 -11.57
C LEU A 71 5.68 -1.43 -12.75
N ALA A 72 6.78 -1.99 -13.26
CA ALA A 72 7.39 -1.45 -14.45
C ALA A 72 6.39 -1.60 -15.62
N SER A 73 5.97 -0.48 -16.21
CA SER A 73 5.41 -0.48 -17.54
C SER A 73 6.54 -0.85 -18.51
N GLY A 74 6.67 -2.16 -18.77
CA GLY A 74 7.56 -2.67 -19.81
C GLY A 74 7.22 -1.97 -21.12
N GLY A 75 8.13 -1.13 -21.59
CA GLY A 75 7.91 -0.24 -22.73
C GLY A 75 7.50 -0.98 -24.01
N MET A 76 6.61 -0.34 -24.76
CA MET A 76 6.54 -0.47 -26.21
C MET A 76 7.22 0.74 -26.84
#